data_AF-A0A103XCB7-F1
#
_entry.id   AF-A0A103XCB7-F1
#
_cell.length_a   1.000
_cell.length_b   1.000
_cell.length_c   1.000
_cell.angle_alpha   90.00
_cell.angle_beta   90.00
_cell.angle_gamma   90.00
#
_symmetry.space_group_name_H-M   'P 1'
#
loop_
_entity.id
_entity.type
_entity.pdbx_description
1 polymer ?
#
loop_
_entity_poly.entity_id
_entity_poly.type
_entity_poly.pdbx_seq_one_letter_code
_entity_poly.pdbx_strand_id
1 'polypeptide(L)'
;MQINAKEHRYQVCMDIARCFYENGMSFNISSNLPFIYMVRSIGNYGRGLKPPSRNEAGNWMLNEEVMTTSWDASVIKIKLHIRS
;
A
#
# COMPACT_ATOMS: atom_id res chain seq x y z
N MET A 1 30.89 -4.75 1.05
CA MET A 1 30.32 -6.02 1.55
C MET A 1 29.01 -6.25 0.82
N GLN A 2 28.95 -7.22 -0.10
CA GLN A 2 27.67 -7.56 -0.74
C GLN A 2 26.90 -8.47 0.24
N ILE A 3 25.77 -7.98 0.74
CA ILE A 3 24.85 -8.78 1.54
C ILE A 3 24.20 -9.79 0.57
N ASN A 4 24.19 -11.08 0.93
CA ASN A 4 23.55 -12.10 0.12
C ASN A 4 22.05 -11.78 -0.05
N ALA A 5 21.48 -11.95 -1.25
CA ALA A 5 20.07 -11.72 -1.52
C ALA A 5 19.14 -12.43 -0.52
N LYS A 6 19.52 -13.62 -0.03
CA LYS A 6 18.77 -14.35 1.01
C LYS A 6 18.78 -13.64 2.36
N GLU A 7 19.94 -13.12 2.78
CA GLU A 7 20.11 -12.37 4.03
C GLU A 7 19.38 -11.03 3.97
N HIS A 8 19.47 -10.34 2.83
CA HIS A 8 18.76 -9.09 2.61
C HIS A 8 17.24 -9.29 2.64
N ARG A 9 16.73 -10.34 1.98
CA ARG A 9 15.31 -10.70 2.07
C ARG A 9 14.89 -10.98 3.51
N TYR A 10 15.70 -11.73 4.26
CA TYR A 10 15.42 -12.03 5.66
C TYR A 10 15.27 -10.75 6.49
N GLN A 11 16.22 -9.82 6.37
CA GLN A 11 16.17 -8.54 7.07
C GLN A 11 14.90 -7.74 6.73
N VAL A 12 14.61 -7.55 5.44
CA VAL A 12 13.43 -6.80 4.99
C VAL A 12 12.13 -7.44 5.48
N CYS A 13 12.00 -8.77 5.39
CA CYS A 13 10.80 -9.47 5.87
C CYS A 13 10.65 -9.37 7.39
N MET A 14 11.74 -9.38 8.15
CA MET A 14 11.71 -9.19 9.60
C MET A 14 11.24 -7.78 9.98
N ASP A 15 11.68 -6.75 9.26
CA ASP A 15 11.26 -5.37 9.53
C ASP A 15 9.77 -5.16 9.20
N ILE A 16 9.26 -5.79 8.14
CA ILE A 16 7.82 -5.82 7.84
C ILE A 16 7.05 -6.49 8.99
N ALA A 17 7.50 -7.66 9.45
CA ALA A 17 6.83 -8.39 10.53
C ALA A 17 6.83 -7.61 11.85
N ARG A 18 7.94 -6.93 12.17
CA ARG A 18 8.04 -6.04 13.33
C ARG A 18 7.08 -4.87 13.24
N CYS A 19 7.00 -4.21 12.09
CA CYS A 19 6.06 -3.12 11.86
C CYS A 19 4.61 -3.56 12.15
N PHE A 20 4.22 -4.75 11.70
CA PHE A 20 2.90 -5.29 11.99
C PHE A 20 2.69 -5.55 13.48
N TYR A 21 3.65 -6.20 14.13
CA TYR A 21 3.57 -6.51 15.55
C TYR A 21 3.50 -5.25 16.43
N GLU A 22 4.38 -4.28 16.20
CA GLU A 22 4.47 -3.04 16.99
C GLU A 22 3.24 -2.15 16.84
N ASN A 23 2.59 -2.17 15.67
CA ASN A 23 1.41 -1.34 15.38
C ASN A 23 0.08 -2.11 15.49
N GLY A 24 0.09 -3.37 15.95
CA GLY A 24 -1.11 -4.18 16.08
C GLY A 24 -1.83 -4.47 14.75
N MET A 25 -1.08 -4.51 13.64
CA MET A 25 -1.64 -4.81 12.32
C MET A 25 -1.84 -6.32 12.14
N SER A 26 -2.87 -6.70 11.38
CA SER A 26 -3.11 -8.11 11.04
C SER A 26 -2.05 -8.62 10.05
N PHE A 27 -1.46 -9.79 10.35
CA PHE A 27 -0.52 -10.45 9.44
C PHE A 27 -1.14 -10.86 8.10
N ASN A 28 -2.47 -11.01 8.03
CA ASN A 28 -3.20 -11.30 6.79
C ASN A 28 -3.07 -10.16 5.76
N ILE A 29 -2.71 -8.94 6.17
CA ILE A 29 -2.43 -7.83 5.25
C ILE A 29 -1.32 -8.21 4.27
N SER A 30 -0.34 -9.04 4.67
CA SER A 30 0.77 -9.45 3.80
C SER A 30 0.35 -10.17 2.51
N SER A 31 -0.81 -10.81 2.51
CA SER A 31 -1.38 -11.50 1.34
C SER A 31 -2.32 -10.63 0.50
N ASN A 32 -2.69 -9.44 0.97
CA ASN A 32 -3.65 -8.59 0.28
C ASN A 32 -2.99 -7.86 -0.91
N LEU A 33 -3.73 -7.71 -2.01
CA LEU A 33 -3.26 -7.03 -3.22
C LEU A 33 -2.69 -5.61 -2.96
N PRO A 34 -3.33 -4.74 -2.15
CA PRO A 34 -2.78 -3.42 -1.86
C PRO A 34 -1.40 -3.47 -1.20
N PHE A 35 -1.16 -4.42 -0.30
CA PHE A 35 0.14 -4.58 0.35
C PHE A 35 1.21 -5.03 -0.65
N ILE A 36 0.88 -5.98 -1.53
CA ILE A 36 1.78 -6.45 -2.59
C ILE A 36 2.16 -5.28 -3.52
N TYR A 37 1.18 -4.45 -3.90
CA TYR A 37 1.44 -3.27 -4.72
C TYR A 37 2.28 -2.23 -3.99
N MET A 38 2.02 -1.98 -2.70
CA MET A 38 2.83 -1.09 -1.88
C MET A 38 4.31 -1.54 -1.85
N VAL A 39 4.58 -2.81 -1.53
CA VAL A 39 5.95 -3.35 -1.48
C VAL A 39 6.65 -3.25 -2.84
N ARG A 40 5.94 -3.55 -3.93
CA ARG A 40 6.47 -3.41 -5.30
C ARG A 40 6.82 -1.95 -5.62
N SER A 41 5.93 -1.01 -5.32
CA SER A 41 6.15 0.42 -5.58
C SER A 41 7.32 0.97 -4.77
N ILE A 42 7.43 0.60 -3.49
CA ILE A 42 8.57 0.96 -2.64
C ILE A 42 9.88 0.41 -3.24
N GLY A 43 9.89 -0.86 -3.64
CA GLY A 43 11.06 -1.50 -4.26
C GLY A 43 11.48 -0.83 -5.57
N ASN A 44 10.50 -0.45 -6.41
CA ASN A 44 10.74 0.25 -7.67
C ASN A 44 11.27 1.68 -7.47
N TYR A 45 10.79 2.40 -6.44
CA TYR A 45 11.32 3.72 -6.09
C TYR A 45 12.78 3.61 -5.63
N GLY A 46 13.09 2.61 -4.81
CA GLY A 46 14.43 2.35 -4.32
C GLY A 46 14.85 3.25 -3.15
N ARG A 47 16.15 3.53 -3.04
CA ARG A 47 16.72 4.30 -1.92
C ARG A 47 16.30 5.77 -2.00
N GLY A 48 15.97 6.35 -0.84
CA GLY A 48 15.63 7.76 -0.71
C GLY A 48 14.13 8.05 -0.54
N LEU A 49 13.29 7.02 -0.60
CA LEU A 49 11.87 7.18 -0.29
C LEU A 49 11.72 7.64 1.16
N LYS A 50 11.08 8.80 1.34
CA LYS A 50 10.59 9.23 2.65
C LYS A 50 9.15 8.73 2.78
N PRO A 51 8.80 7.97 3.84
CA PRO A 51 7.42 7.58 4.08
C PRO A 51 6.52 8.82 4.18
N PRO A 52 5.24 8.73 3.77
CA PRO A 52 4.29 9.82 3.97
C PRO A 52 4.18 10.20 5.44
N SER A 53 4.07 11.49 5.72
CA SER A 53 3.72 11.96 7.05
C SER A 53 2.24 11.68 7.37
N ARG A 54 1.89 11.69 8.66
CA ARG A 54 0.48 11.55 9.09
C ARG A 54 -0.44 12.58 8.44
N ASN A 55 0.04 13.82 8.28
CA ASN A 55 -0.75 14.92 7.72
C ASN A 55 -0.96 14.74 6.21
N GLU A 56 0.02 14.23 5.48
CA GLU A 56 -0.14 13.92 4.04
C GLU A 56 -1.11 12.76 3.84
N ALA A 57 -0.86 11.65 4.56
CA ALA A 57 -1.67 10.44 4.46
C ALA A 57 -3.13 10.68 4.86
N GLY A 58 -3.36 11.38 5.98
CA GLY A 58 -4.70 11.63 6.51
C GLY A 58 -5.48 12.75 5.83
N ASN A 59 -4.84 13.54 4.96
CA ASN A 59 -5.49 14.66 4.29
C ASN A 59 -5.66 14.37 2.80
N TRP A 60 -4.74 14.85 1.97
CA TRP A 60 -4.93 14.82 0.51
C TRP A 60 -4.91 13.39 -0.06
N MET A 61 -4.08 12.49 0.46
CA MET A 61 -4.03 11.10 -0.02
C MET A 61 -5.32 10.34 0.27
N LEU A 62 -5.85 10.45 1.49
CA LEU A 62 -7.13 9.84 1.84
C LEU A 62 -8.27 10.42 1.01
N ASN A 63 -8.28 11.75 0.81
CA ASN A 63 -9.28 12.40 -0.03
C ASN A 63 -9.22 11.90 -1.48
N GLU A 64 -8.03 11.71 -2.04
CA GLU A 64 -7.85 11.20 -3.40
C GLU A 64 -8.40 9.77 -3.57
N GLU A 65 -8.15 8.89 -2.59
CA GLU A 65 -8.69 7.53 -2.60
C GLU A 65 -10.23 7.51 -2.51
N VAL A 66 -10.81 8.35 -1.64
CA VAL A 66 -12.26 8.49 -1.49
C VAL A 66 -12.89 9.02 -2.77
N MET A 67 -12.29 10.03 -3.39
CA MET A 67 -12.79 10.61 -4.65
C MET A 67 -12.77 9.59 -5.77
N THR A 68 -11.65 8.88 -5.94
CA THR A 68 -11.49 7.84 -6.97
C THR A 68 -12.54 6.74 -6.80
N THR A 69 -12.71 6.24 -5.58
CA THR A 69 -13.73 5.23 -5.26
C THR A 69 -15.15 5.73 -5.50
N SER A 70 -15.46 6.98 -5.14
CA SER A 70 -16.79 7.59 -5.33
C SER A 70 -17.13 7.80 -6.81
N TRP A 71 -16.13 8.16 -7.61
CA TRP A 71 -16.23 8.31 -9.05
C TRP A 71 -16.50 6.96 -9.71
N ASP A 72 -15.72 5.93 -9.35
CA ASP A 72 -15.90 4.58 -9.88
C ASP A 72 -17.30 4.03 -9.57
N ALA A 73 -17.78 4.22 -8.33
CA ALA A 73 -19.13 3.83 -7.96
C ALA A 73 -20.22 4.56 -8.77
N SER A 74 -20.01 5.84 -9.08
CA SER A 74 -20.94 6.66 -9.88
C SER A 74 -20.94 6.25 -11.36
N VAL A 75 -19.76 5.99 -11.94
CA VAL A 75 -19.60 5.50 -13.31
C VAL A 75 -20.26 4.12 -13.47
N ILE A 76 -20.12 3.23 -12.48
CA ILE A 76 -20.76 1.91 -12.50
C ILE A 76 -22.29 2.07 -12.49
N LYS A 77 -22.85 2.93 -11.63
CA LYS A 77 -24.30 3.20 -11.60
C LYS A 77 -24.82 3.72 -12.93
N ILE A 78 -24.11 4.66 -13.56
CA ILE A 78 -24.47 5.21 -14.87
C ILE A 78 -24.44 4.12 -15.94
N LYS A 79 -23.38 3.31 -16.00
CA LYS A 79 -23.26 2.20 -16.97
C LYS A 79 -24.35 1.13 -16.80
N LEU A 80 -24.80 0.87 -15.57
CA LEU A 80 -25.89 -0.05 -15.30
C LEU A 80 -27.25 0.54 -15.72
N HIS A 81 -27.48 1.82 -15.46
CA HIS A 81 -28.73 2.50 -15.84
C HIS A 81 -28.88 2.68 -17.35
N ILE A 82 -27.79 2.87 -18.10
CA ILE A 82 -27.82 2.96 -19.58
C ILE A 82 -28.06 1.58 -20.24
N ARG A 83 -27.87 0.49 -19.50
CA ARG A 83 -28.04 -0.90 -20.00
C ARG A 83 -29.40 -1.53 -19.66
N SER A 84 -30.31 -0.81 -18.99
CA SER A 84 -31.71 -1.20 -18.74
C SER A 84 -32.65 -0.48 -19.69
#